data_AF-A0A817ZD49-F1
#
_entry.id   AF-A0A817ZD49-F1
#
_cell.length_a   1.000
_cell.length_b   1.000
_cell.length_c   1.000
_cell.angle_alpha   90.00
_cell.angle_beta   90.00
_cell.angle_gamma   90.00
#
_symmetry.space_group_name_H-M   'P 1'
#
loop_
_entity.id
_entity.type
_entity.pdbx_description
1 polymer ?
#
loop_
_entity_poly.entity_id
_entity_poly.type
_entity_poly.pdbx_seq_one_letter_code
_entity_poly.pdbx_strand_id
1 'polypeptide(L)'
;MGMLYRFTSSRAYGTGSSSCIPKTFYSGIEAAVTGDENGENGLVYIWTSEKQTSMQDYINHGVQGIMTNRAAFLRGLVISMELTIAKPSDSISVSTKIVSSPNACDCS
;
A
#
# COMPACT_ATOMS: atom_id res chain seq x y z
N MET A 1 5.43 10.57 -24.93
CA MET A 1 5.90 9.25 -24.47
C MET A 1 5.96 9.29 -22.96
N GLY A 2 5.22 8.42 -22.27
CA GLY A 2 5.34 8.28 -20.82
C GLY A 2 6.61 7.51 -20.50
N MET A 3 7.54 8.15 -19.78
CA MET A 3 8.71 7.45 -19.24
C MET A 3 8.28 6.81 -17.92
N LEU A 4 8.14 5.48 -17.91
CA LEU A 4 8.16 4.73 -16.66
C LEU A 4 9.57 4.87 -16.08
N TYR A 5 9.67 5.35 -14.84
CA TYR A 5 10.95 5.71 -14.21
C TYR A 5 11.96 4.54 -14.24
N ARG A 6 13.25 4.88 -14.32
CA ARG A 6 14.35 3.94 -14.04
C ARG A 6 14.10 3.27 -12.69
N PHE A 7 14.43 1.98 -12.58
CA PHE A 7 14.43 1.25 -11.31
C PHE A 7 15.23 2.03 -10.24
N THR A 8 14.53 2.76 -9.37
CA THR A 8 15.12 3.38 -8.19
C THR A 8 14.88 2.48 -6.97
N SER A 9 15.55 2.80 -5.87
CA SER A 9 15.23 2.22 -4.56
C SER A 9 13.95 2.81 -3.96
N SER A 10 13.41 3.91 -4.48
CA SER A 10 12.12 4.46 -4.07
C SER A 10 10.97 3.67 -4.70
N ARG A 11 10.57 2.57 -4.05
CA ARG A 11 9.54 1.65 -4.54
C ARG A 11 8.31 1.70 -3.63
N ALA A 12 7.15 1.95 -4.22
CA ALA A 12 5.87 1.83 -3.54
C ALA A 12 5.04 0.74 -4.24
N TYR A 13 4.46 -0.17 -3.46
CA TYR A 13 3.46 -1.10 -3.93
C TYR A 13 2.07 -0.50 -3.68
N GLY A 14 1.29 -0.39 -4.75
CA GLY A 14 -0.09 0.08 -4.71
C GLY A 14 -1.00 -0.88 -5.45
N THR A 15 -2.06 -1.36 -4.79
CA THR A 15 -3.10 -2.17 -5.44
C THR A 15 -4.48 -1.65 -5.11
N GLY A 16 -5.48 -2.06 -5.90
CA GLY A 16 -6.79 -1.49 -5.76
C GLY A 16 -7.79 -1.71 -6.88
N SER A 17 -9.01 -1.26 -6.62
CA SER A 17 -10.05 -1.07 -7.62
C SER A 17 -10.92 0.13 -7.26
N SER A 18 -11.77 0.55 -8.20
CA SER A 18 -12.87 1.46 -7.90
C SER A 18 -13.66 0.95 -6.70
N SER A 19 -14.02 1.86 -5.79
CA SER A 19 -14.82 1.56 -4.59
C SER A 19 -16.21 0.99 -4.91
N CYS A 20 -16.65 1.13 -6.16
CA CYS A 20 -17.93 0.60 -6.65
C CYS A 20 -17.86 -0.90 -6.99
N ILE A 21 -16.68 -1.52 -7.01
CA ILE A 21 -16.51 -2.93 -7.35
C ILE A 21 -16.17 -3.71 -6.08
N PRO A 22 -16.95 -4.74 -5.71
CA PRO A 22 -16.61 -5.58 -4.55
C PRO A 22 -15.39 -6.44 -4.90
N LYS A 23 -14.22 -6.06 -4.39
CA LYS A 23 -12.98 -6.85 -4.45
C LYS A 23 -12.20 -6.71 -3.14
N THR A 24 -11.48 -7.77 -2.79
CA THR A 24 -10.48 -7.77 -1.71
C THR A 24 -9.10 -8.03 -2.31
N PHE A 25 -8.07 -7.46 -1.70
CA PHE A 25 -6.69 -7.55 -2.18
C PHE A 25 -5.74 -8.14 -1.14
N TYR A 26 -6.27 -8.90 -0.16
CA TYR A 26 -5.53 -9.35 1.02
C TYR A 26 -4.27 -10.12 0.68
N SER A 27 -4.32 -11.12 -0.20
CA SER A 27 -3.13 -11.90 -0.57
C SER A 27 -2.03 -11.06 -1.24
N GLY A 28 -2.41 -10.10 -2.10
CA GLY A 28 -1.47 -9.18 -2.72
C GLY A 28 -0.85 -8.21 -1.72
N ILE A 29 -1.65 -7.73 -0.76
CA ILE A 29 -1.18 -6.89 0.34
C ILE A 29 -0.24 -7.66 1.28
N GLU A 30 -0.59 -8.88 1.69
CA GLU A 30 0.24 -9.72 2.56
C GLU A 30 1.61 -10.01 1.92
N ALA A 31 1.63 -10.32 0.62
CA ALA A 31 2.88 -10.49 -0.12
C ALA A 31 3.68 -9.18 -0.18
N ALA A 32 3.02 -8.04 -0.40
CA ALA A 32 3.69 -6.74 -0.47
C ALA A 32 4.25 -6.28 0.88
N VAL A 33 3.54 -6.53 1.99
CA VAL A 33 3.99 -6.27 3.36
C VAL A 33 5.18 -7.16 3.72
N THR A 34 5.11 -8.46 3.37
CA THR A 34 6.29 -9.34 3.48
C THR A 34 7.47 -8.81 2.67
N GLY A 35 7.22 -8.26 1.48
CA GLY A 35 8.24 -7.59 0.67
C GLY A 35 8.82 -6.35 1.36
N ASP A 36 7.98 -5.51 1.97
CA ASP A 36 8.40 -4.33 2.74
C ASP A 36 9.31 -4.72 3.91
N GLU A 37 8.91 -5.70 4.72
CA GLU A 37 9.73 -6.27 5.80
C GLU A 37 11.07 -6.81 5.30
N ASN A 38 11.10 -7.31 4.07
CA ASN A 38 12.31 -7.81 3.42
C ASN A 38 13.17 -6.73 2.73
N GLY A 39 12.76 -5.46 2.75
CA GLY A 39 13.45 -4.35 2.09
C GLY A 39 13.24 -4.27 0.57
N GLU A 40 12.19 -4.90 0.06
CA GLU A 40 11.82 -4.95 -1.36
C GLU A 40 10.95 -3.76 -1.76
N ASN A 41 10.04 -3.37 -0.87
CA ASN A 41 9.21 -2.18 -0.96
C ASN A 41 9.65 -1.17 0.11
N GLY A 42 9.30 0.09 -0.10
CA GLY A 42 9.44 1.13 0.91
C GLY A 42 8.11 1.67 1.43
N LEU A 43 7.02 1.38 0.70
CA LEU A 43 5.66 1.75 1.04
C LEU A 43 4.68 0.73 0.45
N VAL A 44 3.70 0.31 1.23
CA VAL A 44 2.56 -0.51 0.80
C VAL A 44 1.27 0.27 1.05
N TYR A 45 0.46 0.45 0.01
CA TYR A 45 -0.81 1.16 0.11
C TYR A 45 -1.93 0.51 -0.73
N ILE A 46 -3.18 0.80 -0.35
CA ILE A 46 -4.38 0.35 -1.05
C ILE A 46 -5.20 1.54 -1.59
N TRP A 47 -5.85 1.37 -2.73
CA TRP A 47 -6.81 2.31 -3.29
C TRP A 47 -8.05 1.60 -3.89
N THR A 48 -9.19 2.24 -4.13
CA THR A 48 -9.74 3.30 -3.28
C THR A 48 -10.62 2.62 -2.21
N SER A 49 -10.35 2.89 -0.93
CA SER A 49 -11.16 2.34 0.18
C SER A 49 -12.06 3.42 0.79
N GLU A 50 -13.35 3.12 0.97
CA GLU A 50 -14.34 4.10 1.47
C GLU A 50 -15.12 3.62 2.71
N LYS A 51 -15.03 2.31 3.02
CA LYS A 51 -15.71 1.67 4.16
C LYS A 51 -14.73 1.55 5.32
N GLN A 52 -15.18 1.88 6.53
CA GLN A 52 -14.34 1.85 7.73
C GLN A 52 -13.76 0.47 8.01
N THR A 53 -14.61 -0.55 7.92
CA THR A 53 -14.21 -1.94 8.19
C THR A 53 -13.12 -2.37 7.22
N SER A 54 -13.27 -2.08 5.93
CA SER A 54 -12.24 -2.37 4.93
C SER A 54 -10.95 -1.59 5.18
N MET A 55 -11.03 -0.30 5.53
CA MET A 55 -9.83 0.47 5.90
C MET A 55 -9.11 -0.16 7.10
N GLN A 56 -9.84 -0.53 8.14
CA GLN A 56 -9.32 -1.16 9.34
C GLN A 56 -8.70 -2.52 9.04
N ASP A 57 -9.36 -3.33 8.22
CA ASP A 57 -8.84 -4.64 7.78
C ASP A 57 -7.49 -4.46 7.08
N TYR A 58 -7.39 -3.53 6.11
CA TYR A 58 -6.11 -3.28 5.43
C TYR A 58 -5.03 -2.76 6.38
N ILE A 59 -5.36 -1.88 7.33
CA ILE A 59 -4.42 -1.42 8.36
C ILE A 59 -3.91 -2.61 9.20
N ASN A 60 -4.81 -3.51 9.61
CA ASN A 60 -4.45 -4.72 10.36
C ASN A 60 -3.59 -5.70 9.53
N HIS A 61 -3.73 -5.68 8.19
CA HIS A 61 -2.86 -6.41 7.26
C HIS A 61 -1.52 -5.72 7.00
N GLY A 62 -1.24 -4.57 7.63
CA GLY A 62 0.08 -3.91 7.57
C GLY A 62 0.22 -2.84 6.48
N VAL A 63 -0.85 -2.39 5.83
CA VAL A 63 -0.72 -1.26 4.89
C VAL A 63 -0.33 0.01 5.63
N GLN A 64 0.56 0.80 5.02
CA GLN A 64 1.02 2.07 5.57
C GLN A 64 0.25 3.27 4.98
N GLY A 65 -0.48 3.05 3.89
CA GLY A 65 -1.28 4.07 3.22
C GLY A 65 -2.63 3.57 2.73
N ILE A 66 -3.62 4.46 2.79
CA ILE A 66 -4.94 4.25 2.20
C ILE A 66 -5.30 5.47 1.36
N MET A 67 -5.55 5.25 0.07
CA MET A 67 -6.15 6.25 -0.80
C MET A 67 -7.68 6.18 -0.66
N THR A 68 -8.29 7.32 -0.34
CA THR A 68 -9.73 7.42 -0.05
C THR A 68 -10.25 8.80 -0.42
N ASN A 69 -11.51 8.89 -0.85
CA ASN A 69 -12.23 10.15 -0.98
C ASN A 69 -12.76 10.67 0.37
N ARG A 70 -12.63 9.90 1.44
CA ARG A 70 -13.12 10.23 2.80
C ARG A 70 -11.96 10.42 3.78
N ALA A 71 -11.01 11.30 3.44
CA ALA A 71 -9.78 11.51 4.23
C ALA A 71 -10.03 11.85 5.71
N ALA A 72 -11.03 12.67 6.02
CA ALA A 72 -11.38 13.01 7.41
C ALA A 72 -11.82 11.78 8.23
N PHE A 73 -12.50 10.84 7.57
CA PHE A 73 -12.96 9.61 8.17
C PHE A 73 -11.81 8.65 8.46
N LEU A 74 -10.89 8.49 7.49
CA LEU A 74 -9.65 7.74 7.69
C LEU A 74 -8.84 8.32 8.86
N ARG A 75 -8.71 9.65 8.95
CA ARG A 75 -8.04 10.31 10.09
C ARG A 75 -8.67 9.94 11.42
N GLY A 76 -10.01 9.94 11.51
CA GLY A 76 -10.72 9.52 12.72
C GLY A 76 -10.44 8.07 13.10
N LEU A 77 -10.45 7.16 12.12
CA LEU A 77 -10.13 5.75 12.31
C LEU A 77 -8.70 5.56 12.83
N VAL A 78 -7.70 6.16 12.17
CA VAL A 78 -6.28 6.05 12.56
C VAL A 78 -6.09 6.48 14.02
N ILE A 79 -6.69 7.60 14.43
CA ILE A 79 -6.63 8.08 15.82
C ILE A 79 -7.33 7.11 16.77
N SER A 80 -8.50 6.56 16.40
CA SER A 80 -9.22 5.59 17.25
C SER A 80 -8.48 4.25 17.42
N MET A 81 -7.58 3.93 16.49
CA MET A 81 -6.70 2.76 16.55
C MET A 81 -5.37 3.07 17.26
N GLU A 82 -5.23 4.26 17.86
CA GLU A 82 -4.00 4.72 18.54
C GLU A 82 -2.77 4.76 17.62
N LEU A 83 -3.00 4.92 16.31
CA LEU A 83 -1.95 5.04 15.30
C LEU A 83 -1.64 6.52 15.01
N THR A 84 -0.46 6.77 14.44
CA THR A 84 -0.01 8.12 14.06
C THR A 84 -0.13 8.33 12.56
N ILE A 85 -0.57 9.52 12.15
CA ILE A 85 -0.54 9.95 10.75
C ILE A 85 0.84 10.51 10.44
N ALA A 86 1.44 10.03 9.35
CA ALA A 86 2.72 10.53 8.86
C ALA A 86 2.68 12.03 8.56
N LYS A 87 3.74 12.74 8.95
CA LYS A 87 4.00 14.14 8.65
C LYS A 87 4.77 14.26 7.34
N PRO A 88 4.74 15.43 6.67
CA PRO A 88 5.54 15.66 5.46
C PRO A 88 7.06 15.46 5.65
N SER A 89 7.57 15.57 6.88
CA SER A 89 8.97 15.33 7.22
C SER A 89 9.33 13.86 7.41
N ASP A 90 8.34 12.98 7.54
CA ASP A 90 8.58 11.57 7.83
C ASP A 90 9.09 10.89 6.56
N SER A 91 10.19 10.17 6.69
CA SER A 91 10.79 9.45 5.57
C SER A 91 10.01 8.19 5.25
N ILE A 92 9.77 7.96 3.96
CA ILE A 92 9.37 6.65 3.46
C ILE A 92 10.63 5.81 3.30
N SER A 93 10.59 4.55 3.72
CA SER A 93 11.71 3.62 3.54
C SER A 93 12.09 3.52 2.06
N VAL A 94 13.37 3.25 1.79
CA VAL A 94 13.83 2.92 0.44
C VAL A 94 14.14 1.44 0.39
N SER A 95 13.82 0.80 -0.73
CA SER A 95 14.17 -0.59 -0.99
C SER A 95 15.68 -0.78 -0.92
N THR A 96 16.11 -1.75 -0.12
CA THR A 96 17.51 -2.16 0.04
C THR A 96 17.86 -3.38 -0.81
N LYS A 97 16.86 -4.05 -1.39
CA LYS A 97 17.02 -5.23 -2.26
C LYS A 97 16.69 -4.94 -3.71
N ILE A 98 17.50 -5.48 -4.61
CA ILE A 98 17.10 -5.61 -6.00
C ILE A 98 16.18 -6.82 -6.11
N VAL A 99 14.89 -6.57 -6.27
CA VAL A 99 13.94 -7.62 -6.63
C VAL A 99 14.06 -7.83 -8.13
N SER A 100 14.75 -8.89 -8.53
CA SER A 100 14.64 -9.39 -9.90
C SER A 100 13.23 -9.93 -10.06
N SER A 101 12.39 -9.29 -10.86
CA SER A 101 11.11 -9.88 -11.26
C SER A 101 11.41 -11.14 -12.06
N PRO A 102 11.09 -12.35 -11.57
CA PRO A 102 11.10 -13.51 -12.45
C PRO A 102 10.08 -13.21 -13.56
N ASN A 103 10.52 -13.23 -14.82
CA ASN A 103 9.69 -12.96 -16.02
C ASN A 103 8.62 -14.06 -16.26
N ALA A 104 8.04 -14.63 -15.21
CA ALA A 104 7.20 -15.82 -15.27
C ALA A 104 5.88 -15.66 -14.48
N CYS A 105 5.31 -14.46 -14.45
CA CYS A 105 3.93 -14.29 -13.97
C CYS A 105 3.02 -14.03 -15.17
N ASP A 106 2.36 -15.10 -15.63
CA ASP A 106 1.21 -15.02 -16.52
C ASP A 106 0.05 -15.70 -15.77
N CYS A 107 -0.79 -14.90 -15.12
CA CYS A 107 -1.92 -15.41 -14.35
C CYS A 107 -3.08 -15.64 -15.31
N SER A 108 -3.25 -16.90 -15.76
CA SER A 108 -4.44 -17.36 -16.50
C SER A 108 -5.68 -17.41 -15.61
#